data_AF-A0A0S7EQI8-F1
#
_entry.id   AF-A0A0S7EQI8-F1
#
_cell.length_a   1.000
_cell.length_b   1.000
_cell.length_c   1.000
_cell.angle_alpha   90.00
_cell.angle_beta   90.00
_cell.angle_gamma   90.00
#
_symmetry.space_group_name_H-M   'P 1'
#
loop_
_entity.id
_entity.type
_entity.pdbx_description
1 polymer ?
#
loop_
_entity_poly.entity_id
_entity_poly.type
_entity_poly.pdbx_seq_one_letter_code
_entity_poly.pdbx_strand_id
1 'polypeptide(L)'
;TCQEASVVNMAAQQGDVDELFDVKNAYYIGSYQQCINEAQKVKPSSPEKEIERDMFLYRAYIAQRKYGVVLDDIKANSSAELQAVRMFAEFLSNESKRDAIVADLDKKMAKSVDAANTTFLLMAASIYYHEMNTDAALRTLHQGESLECMAMSIQVLLSLDRVDLARRN
;
A
#
# COMPACT_ATOMS: atom_id res chain seq x y z
N THR A 1 -28.45 -30.54 37.37
CA THR A 1 -27.29 -29.71 37.74
C THR A 1 -26.69 -29.17 36.47
N CYS A 2 -26.80 -27.85 36.31
CA CYS A 2 -26.06 -26.96 35.40
C CYS A 2 -26.25 -27.16 33.88
N GLN A 3 -27.40 -26.68 33.41
CA GLN A 3 -27.60 -26.02 32.12
C GLN A 3 -27.54 -24.52 32.41
N GLU A 4 -26.53 -23.78 31.91
CA GLU A 4 -26.56 -22.34 31.56
C GLU A 4 -25.14 -21.80 31.32
N ALA A 5 -25.07 -20.79 30.45
CA ALA A 5 -23.91 -20.03 29.95
C ALA A 5 -23.02 -20.78 28.94
N SER A 6 -22.86 -20.35 27.69
CA SER A 6 -22.81 -18.99 27.19
C SER A 6 -23.30 -18.96 25.75
N VAL A 7 -24.46 -18.36 25.52
CA VAL A 7 -24.86 -17.84 24.21
C VAL A 7 -24.00 -16.61 23.98
N VAL A 8 -22.74 -16.81 23.56
CA VAL A 8 -21.97 -15.73 22.97
C VAL A 8 -22.58 -15.51 21.59
N ASN A 9 -23.31 -14.41 21.48
CA ASN A 9 -23.80 -13.84 20.23
C ASN A 9 -22.71 -13.91 19.15
N MET A 10 -22.77 -14.93 18.29
CA MET A 10 -22.25 -14.89 16.92
C MET A 10 -23.17 -14.00 16.07
N ALA A 11 -23.40 -12.78 16.54
CA ALA A 11 -24.15 -11.77 15.81
C ALA A 11 -23.21 -11.11 14.81
N ALA A 12 -23.34 -11.52 13.56
CA ALA A 12 -22.97 -10.80 12.35
C ALA A 12 -21.47 -10.53 12.12
N GLN A 13 -20.75 -11.56 11.68
CA GLN A 13 -19.97 -11.37 10.43
C GLN A 13 -20.97 -11.46 9.27
N GLN A 14 -21.83 -10.44 9.14
CA GLN A 14 -22.40 -10.16 7.82
C GLN A 14 -21.21 -9.81 6.94
N GLY A 15 -21.07 -10.51 5.82
CA GLY A 15 -20.06 -10.23 4.82
C GLY A 15 -20.24 -8.81 4.31
N ASP A 16 -19.58 -7.87 4.99
CA ASP A 16 -19.54 -6.48 4.59
C ASP A 16 -18.76 -6.47 3.28
N VAL A 17 -19.48 -6.31 2.19
CA VAL A 17 -18.89 -6.25 0.85
C VAL A 17 -17.96 -5.05 0.87
N ASP A 18 -16.65 -5.27 0.77
CA ASP A 18 -15.68 -4.18 0.73
C ASP A 18 -16.07 -3.22 -0.41
N GLU A 19 -16.47 -2.00 -0.05
CA GLU A 19 -16.96 -1.01 -1.02
C GLU A 19 -15.89 -0.61 -2.05
N LEU A 20 -14.62 -0.94 -1.77
CA LEU A 20 -13.48 -0.73 -2.66
C LEU A 20 -13.04 -2.01 -3.40
N PHE A 21 -13.80 -3.10 -3.32
CA PHE A 21 -13.45 -4.38 -3.93
C PHE A 21 -13.10 -4.25 -5.42
N ASP A 22 -13.97 -3.60 -6.21
CA ASP A 22 -13.75 -3.42 -7.65
C ASP A 22 -12.53 -2.54 -7.96
N VAL A 23 -12.30 -1.51 -7.12
CA VAL A 23 -11.15 -0.60 -7.25
C VAL A 23 -9.84 -1.37 -7.03
N LYS A 24 -9.78 -2.15 -5.93
CA LYS A 24 -8.62 -2.98 -5.58
C LYS A 24 -8.36 -4.04 -6.63
N ASN A 25 -9.40 -4.76 -7.03
CA ASN A 25 -9.29 -5.82 -8.02
C ASN A 25 -8.76 -5.28 -9.36
N ALA A 26 -9.34 -4.18 -9.86
CA ALA A 26 -8.89 -3.54 -11.10
C ALA A 26 -7.41 -3.09 -11.01
N TYR A 27 -6.97 -2.59 -9.85
CA TYR A 27 -5.57 -2.21 -9.64
C TYR A 27 -4.63 -3.42 -9.72
N TYR A 28 -4.93 -4.49 -8.98
CA TYR A 28 -4.05 -5.67 -8.89
C TYR A 28 -3.93 -6.46 -10.18
N ILE A 29 -4.95 -6.45 -11.04
CA ILE A 29 -4.89 -7.07 -12.38
C ILE A 29 -4.24 -6.17 -13.44
N GLY A 30 -3.81 -4.95 -13.07
CA GLY A 30 -3.18 -4.00 -13.98
C GLY A 30 -4.14 -3.17 -14.83
N SER A 31 -5.46 -3.25 -14.58
CA SER A 31 -6.48 -2.45 -15.26
C SER A 31 -6.58 -1.03 -14.66
N TYR A 32 -5.49 -0.26 -14.75
CA TYR A 32 -5.36 1.02 -14.04
C TYR A 32 -6.40 2.06 -14.44
N GLN A 33 -6.81 2.11 -15.71
CA GLN A 33 -7.85 3.05 -16.14
C GLN A 33 -9.22 2.70 -15.56
N GLN A 34 -9.52 1.41 -15.44
CA GLN A 34 -10.75 0.94 -14.80
C GLN A 34 -10.70 1.25 -13.30
N CYS A 35 -9.57 1.01 -12.64
CA CYS A 35 -9.37 1.38 -11.23
C CYS A 35 -9.68 2.87 -10.99
N ILE A 36 -9.16 3.77 -11.83
CA ILE A 36 -9.44 5.22 -11.74
C ILE A 36 -10.94 5.49 -11.92
N ASN A 37 -11.57 4.89 -12.94
CA ASN A 37 -12.98 5.11 -13.23
C ASN A 37 -13.89 4.62 -12.10
N GLU A 38 -13.59 3.45 -11.50
CA GLU A 38 -14.37 2.92 -10.38
C GLU A 38 -14.13 3.73 -9.11
N ALA A 39 -12.89 4.12 -8.82
CA ALA A 39 -12.57 4.96 -7.66
C ALA A 39 -13.35 6.29 -7.70
N GLN A 40 -13.47 6.93 -8.86
CA GLN A 40 -14.24 8.19 -9.00
C GLN A 40 -15.77 8.02 -8.82
N LYS A 41 -16.31 6.81 -9.01
CA LYS A 41 -17.74 6.52 -8.83
C LYS A 41 -18.09 6.16 -7.39
N VAL A 42 -17.16 5.56 -6.66
CA VAL A 42 -17.38 5.14 -5.27
C VAL A 42 -17.59 6.37 -4.40
N LYS A 43 -18.63 6.30 -3.57
CA LYS A 43 -18.90 7.27 -2.51
C LYS A 43 -18.47 6.61 -1.19
N PRO A 44 -17.31 6.97 -0.62
CA PRO A 44 -16.81 6.36 0.59
C PRO A 44 -17.80 6.55 1.75
N SER A 45 -17.97 5.51 2.55
CA SER A 45 -18.84 5.55 3.73
C SER A 45 -18.18 6.22 4.94
N SER A 46 -16.84 6.32 4.95
CA SER A 46 -16.07 6.95 6.02
C SER A 46 -14.83 7.70 5.51
N PRO A 47 -14.23 8.61 6.30
CA PRO A 47 -12.97 9.26 5.96
C PRO A 47 -11.81 8.28 5.75
N GLU A 48 -11.78 7.17 6.49
CA GLU A 48 -10.76 6.13 6.34
C GLU A 48 -10.89 5.44 4.98
N LYS A 49 -12.13 5.14 4.55
CA LYS A 49 -12.41 4.60 3.22
C LYS A 49 -12.13 5.60 2.11
N GLU A 50 -12.30 6.89 2.37
CA GLU A 50 -11.93 7.95 1.43
C GLU A 50 -10.41 7.96 1.18
N ILE A 51 -9.62 7.89 2.25
CA ILE A 51 -8.15 7.78 2.14
C ILE A 51 -7.77 6.50 1.39
N GLU A 52 -8.38 5.37 1.73
CA GLU A 52 -8.10 4.07 1.08
C GLU A 52 -8.42 4.11 -0.43
N ARG A 53 -9.56 4.69 -0.82
CA ARG A 53 -9.92 4.92 -2.23
C ARG A 53 -8.86 5.77 -2.94
N ASP A 54 -8.49 6.89 -2.33
CA ASP A 54 -7.56 7.86 -2.91
C ASP A 54 -6.17 7.27 -3.07
N MET A 55 -5.73 6.44 -2.13
CA MET A 55 -4.49 5.68 -2.26
C MET A 55 -4.48 4.83 -3.54
N PHE A 56 -5.52 4.03 -3.79
CA PHE A 56 -5.60 3.21 -5.01
C PHE A 56 -5.69 4.07 -6.28
N LEU A 57 -6.46 5.16 -6.23
CA LEU A 57 -6.58 6.11 -7.33
C LEU A 57 -5.21 6.68 -7.73
N TYR A 58 -4.45 7.22 -6.78
CA TYR A 58 -3.15 7.81 -7.06
C TYR A 58 -2.10 6.76 -7.41
N ARG A 59 -2.13 5.58 -6.81
CA ARG A 59 -1.27 4.46 -7.22
C ARG A 59 -1.55 4.04 -8.66
N ALA A 60 -2.80 4.04 -9.11
CA ALA A 60 -3.16 3.79 -10.51
C ALA A 60 -2.62 4.90 -11.43
N TYR A 61 -2.66 6.17 -11.02
CA TYR A 61 -2.01 7.25 -11.77
C TYR A 61 -0.49 7.08 -11.88
N ILE A 62 0.19 6.69 -10.79
CA ILE A 62 1.62 6.35 -10.81
C ILE A 62 1.90 5.23 -11.82
N ALA A 63 1.09 4.18 -11.83
CA ALA A 63 1.25 3.06 -12.75
C ALA A 63 1.07 3.47 -14.23
N GLN A 64 0.25 4.48 -14.50
CA GLN A 64 0.13 5.11 -15.83
C GLN A 64 1.22 6.14 -16.14
N ARG A 65 2.23 6.30 -15.27
CA ARG A 65 3.30 7.31 -15.35
C ARG A 65 2.79 8.77 -15.32
N LYS A 66 1.58 8.99 -14.80
CA LYS A 66 0.96 10.31 -14.65
C LYS A 66 1.35 10.95 -13.32
N TYR A 67 2.66 11.09 -13.09
CA TYR A 67 3.19 11.58 -11.80
C TYR A 67 2.76 13.00 -11.47
N GLY A 68 2.61 13.86 -12.49
CA GLY A 68 2.18 15.26 -12.29
C GLY A 68 0.86 15.38 -11.54
N VAL A 69 -0.13 14.55 -11.86
CA VAL A 69 -1.44 14.53 -11.18
C VAL A 69 -1.26 14.25 -9.68
N VAL A 70 -0.45 13.25 -9.33
CA VAL A 70 -0.19 12.86 -7.94
C VAL A 70 0.56 13.97 -7.18
N LEU A 71 1.54 14.60 -7.84
CA LEU A 71 2.34 15.68 -7.28
C LEU A 71 1.58 17.01 -7.19
N ASP A 72 0.54 17.20 -7.99
CA ASP A 72 -0.29 18.40 -7.93
C ASP A 72 -1.42 18.22 -6.92
N ASP A 73 -2.07 17.06 -6.86
CA ASP A 73 -3.25 16.85 -6.02
C ASP A 73 -2.92 16.57 -4.55
N ILE A 74 -1.86 15.79 -4.26
CA ILE A 74 -1.49 15.47 -2.88
C ILE A 74 -0.70 16.63 -2.27
N LYS A 75 -1.32 17.39 -1.37
CA LYS A 75 -0.73 18.56 -0.71
C LYS A 75 0.02 18.17 0.56
N ALA A 76 0.84 19.06 1.10
CA ALA A 76 1.66 18.78 2.30
C ALA A 76 0.86 18.48 3.57
N ASN A 77 -0.42 18.87 3.62
CA ASN A 77 -1.34 18.61 4.73
C ASN A 77 -2.22 17.36 4.52
N SER A 78 -2.02 16.60 3.44
CA SER A 78 -2.70 15.31 3.23
C SER A 78 -2.23 14.25 4.23
N SER A 79 -3.01 13.19 4.40
CA SER A 79 -2.74 12.10 5.34
C SER A 79 -1.39 11.40 5.10
N ALA A 80 -0.88 10.70 6.11
CA ALA A 80 0.43 10.04 6.06
C ALA A 80 0.51 9.00 4.93
N GLU A 81 -0.60 8.30 4.66
CA GLU A 81 -0.73 7.33 3.57
C GLU A 81 -0.56 8.00 2.21
N LEU A 82 -1.22 9.14 2.00
CA LEU A 82 -1.11 9.89 0.75
C LEU A 82 0.28 10.53 0.59
N GLN A 83 0.90 10.99 1.69
CA GLN A 83 2.31 11.44 1.63
C GLN A 83 3.25 10.33 1.18
N ALA A 84 3.00 9.08 1.57
CA ALA A 84 3.81 7.94 1.12
C ALA A 84 3.68 7.72 -0.38
N VAL A 85 2.45 7.79 -0.92
CA VAL A 85 2.19 7.69 -2.36
C VAL A 85 2.86 8.84 -3.13
N ARG A 86 2.78 10.06 -2.59
CA ARG A 86 3.46 11.24 -3.16
C ARG A 86 4.97 11.07 -3.19
N MET A 87 5.58 10.57 -2.11
CA MET A 87 7.02 10.31 -2.04
C MET A 87 7.46 9.35 -3.16
N PHE A 88 6.69 8.28 -3.37
CA PHE A 88 6.98 7.33 -4.43
C PHE A 88 6.81 7.94 -5.83
N ALA A 89 5.79 8.78 -6.04
CA ALA A 89 5.63 9.52 -7.28
C ALA A 89 6.81 10.48 -7.55
N GLU A 90 7.29 11.20 -6.52
CA GLU A 90 8.43 12.10 -6.67
C GLU A 90 9.70 11.34 -7.06
N PHE A 91 9.95 10.20 -6.39
CA PHE A 91 11.07 9.29 -6.67
C PHE A 91 11.07 8.79 -8.12
N LEU A 92 9.89 8.40 -8.65
CA LEU A 92 9.77 7.94 -10.03
C LEU A 92 9.85 9.07 -11.05
N SER A 93 9.37 10.26 -10.70
CA SER A 93 9.33 11.42 -11.60
C SER A 93 10.67 12.11 -11.81
N ASN A 94 11.58 12.02 -10.83
CA ASN A 94 12.81 12.80 -10.85
C ASN A 94 14.02 11.98 -10.36
N GLU A 95 14.84 11.53 -11.32
CA GLU A 95 16.04 10.75 -11.06
C GLU A 95 17.06 11.50 -10.18
N SER A 96 17.21 12.81 -10.36
CA SER A 96 18.17 13.62 -9.60
C SER A 96 17.85 13.72 -8.10
N LYS A 97 16.61 13.40 -7.70
CA LYS A 97 16.17 13.46 -6.31
C LYS A 97 16.17 12.09 -5.62
N ARG A 98 16.43 10.99 -6.33
CA ARG A 98 16.31 9.63 -5.78
C ARG A 98 17.16 9.43 -4.54
N ASP A 99 18.44 9.75 -4.60
CA ASP A 99 19.36 9.63 -3.45
C ASP A 99 18.89 10.41 -2.23
N ALA A 100 18.39 11.63 -2.43
CA ALA A 100 17.87 12.47 -1.36
C ALA A 100 16.59 11.88 -0.73
N ILE A 101 15.71 11.32 -1.55
CA ILE A 101 14.48 10.67 -1.09
C ILE A 101 14.80 9.39 -0.31
N VAL A 102 15.72 8.56 -0.81
CA VAL A 102 16.17 7.34 -0.13
C VAL A 102 16.79 7.69 1.22
N ALA A 103 17.64 8.71 1.28
CA ALA A 103 18.25 9.15 2.53
C ALA A 103 17.22 9.72 3.54
N ASP A 104 16.17 10.39 3.07
CA ASP A 104 15.06 10.82 3.94
C ASP A 104 14.20 9.64 4.41
N LEU A 105 13.98 8.67 3.52
CA LEU A 105 13.26 7.44 3.84
C LEU A 105 14.00 6.62 4.90
N ASP A 106 15.31 6.45 4.78
CA ASP A 106 16.13 5.76 5.79
C ASP A 106 16.02 6.43 7.17
N LYS A 107 16.01 7.78 7.22
CA LYS A 107 15.80 8.52 8.47
C LYS A 107 14.42 8.32 9.06
N LYS A 108 13.39 8.16 8.21
CA LYS A 108 12.01 7.87 8.65
C LYS A 108 11.91 6.44 9.17
N MET A 109 12.50 5.48 8.47
CA MET A 109 12.55 4.06 8.86
C MET A 109 13.37 3.80 10.12
N ALA A 110 14.38 4.63 10.40
CA ALA A 110 15.16 4.57 11.64
C ALA A 110 14.38 5.07 12.87
N LYS A 111 13.32 5.86 12.67
CA LYS A 111 12.38 6.24 13.72
C LYS A 111 11.31 5.15 13.82
N SER A 112 10.63 5.04 14.97
CA SER A 112 9.50 4.11 15.09
C SER A 112 8.44 4.45 14.05
N VAL A 113 8.33 3.63 13.01
CA VAL A 113 7.29 3.73 11.98
C VAL A 113 6.05 3.05 12.51
N ASP A 114 4.88 3.60 12.17
CA ASP A 114 3.61 2.94 12.47
C ASP A 114 3.44 1.72 11.56
N ALA A 115 3.58 0.53 12.13
CA ALA A 115 3.38 -0.75 11.45
C ALA A 115 1.94 -0.93 10.94
N ALA A 116 0.96 -0.20 11.49
CA ALA A 116 -0.41 -0.22 11.00
C ALA A 116 -0.57 0.53 9.66
N ASN A 117 0.35 1.46 9.34
CA ASN A 117 0.35 2.16 8.06
C ASN A 117 1.01 1.31 6.96
N THR A 118 0.27 0.30 6.50
CA THR A 118 0.72 -0.64 5.46
C THR A 118 1.04 0.07 4.14
N THR A 119 0.34 1.15 3.81
CA THR A 119 0.61 1.99 2.63
C THR A 119 2.02 2.54 2.64
N PHE A 120 2.45 3.09 3.78
CA PHE A 120 3.80 3.61 3.92
C PHE A 120 4.84 2.52 3.73
N LEU A 121 4.63 1.35 4.36
CA LEU A 121 5.54 0.20 4.20
C LEU A 121 5.65 -0.25 2.74
N LEU A 122 4.54 -0.30 2.01
CA LEU A 122 4.51 -0.70 0.60
C LEU A 122 5.24 0.30 -0.30
N MET A 123 5.00 1.60 -0.10
CA MET A 123 5.67 2.65 -0.90
C MET A 123 7.17 2.71 -0.57
N ALA A 124 7.54 2.59 0.70
CA ALA A 124 8.93 2.50 1.14
C ALA A 124 9.64 1.28 0.54
N ALA A 125 9.03 0.10 0.63
CA ALA A 125 9.56 -1.11 0.02
C ALA A 125 9.67 -1.00 -1.51
N SER A 126 8.75 -0.28 -2.16
CA SER A 126 8.80 -0.04 -3.60
C SER A 126 10.01 0.81 -3.99
N ILE A 127 10.30 1.87 -3.23
CA ILE A 127 11.51 2.69 -3.41
C ILE A 127 12.76 1.84 -3.26
N TYR A 128 12.88 1.08 -2.17
CA TYR A 128 14.04 0.20 -1.95
C TYR A 128 14.21 -0.87 -3.04
N TYR A 129 13.10 -1.43 -3.53
CA TYR A 129 13.13 -2.39 -4.62
C TYR A 129 13.66 -1.77 -5.91
N HIS A 130 13.25 -0.53 -6.23
CA HIS A 130 13.77 0.20 -7.39
C HIS A 130 15.27 0.53 -7.28
N GLU A 131 15.78 0.74 -6.08
CA GLU A 131 17.21 0.95 -5.79
C GLU A 131 18.01 -0.36 -5.65
N MET A 132 17.40 -1.51 -6.01
CA MET A 132 17.99 -2.85 -5.86
C MET A 132 18.38 -3.21 -4.41
N ASN A 133 17.88 -2.49 -3.42
CA ASN A 133 18.09 -2.77 -2.00
C ASN A 133 16.98 -3.68 -1.46
N THR A 134 16.97 -4.93 -1.96
CA THR A 134 15.96 -5.94 -1.62
C THR A 134 15.92 -6.29 -0.14
N ASP A 135 17.07 -6.18 0.52
CA ASP A 135 17.23 -6.40 1.96
C ASP A 135 16.44 -5.38 2.78
N ALA A 136 16.54 -4.08 2.44
CA ALA A 136 15.76 -3.03 3.10
C ALA A 136 14.27 -3.16 2.76
N ALA A 137 13.93 -3.54 1.52
CA ALA A 137 12.54 -3.78 1.11
C ALA A 137 11.90 -4.90 1.96
N LEU A 138 12.54 -6.06 2.09
CA LEU A 138 12.02 -7.18 2.89
C LEU A 138 11.92 -6.85 4.38
N ARG A 139 12.91 -6.15 4.95
CA ARG A 139 12.85 -5.67 6.35
C ARG A 139 11.69 -4.71 6.60
N THR A 140 11.36 -3.90 5.60
CA THR A 140 10.21 -2.98 5.67
C THR A 140 8.90 -3.75 5.61
N LEU A 141 8.76 -4.67 4.65
CA LEU A 141 7.54 -5.44 4.45
C LEU A 141 7.23 -6.39 5.62
N HIS A 142 8.25 -6.92 6.29
CA HIS A 142 8.09 -7.81 7.45
C HIS A 142 7.43 -7.14 8.67
N GLN A 143 7.41 -5.80 8.72
CA GLN A 143 6.73 -5.07 9.78
C GLN A 143 5.21 -5.03 9.60
N GLY A 144 4.71 -5.24 8.37
CA GLY A 144 3.29 -5.17 8.05
C GLY A 144 2.65 -6.55 7.92
N GLU A 145 1.41 -6.68 8.38
CA GLU A 145 0.64 -7.95 8.32
C GLU A 145 -0.35 -8.00 7.15
N SER A 146 -0.26 -7.09 6.18
CA SER A 146 -1.21 -7.05 5.06
C SER A 146 -0.91 -8.09 3.98
N LEU A 147 -1.97 -8.56 3.31
CA LEU A 147 -1.86 -9.46 2.16
C LEU A 147 -0.99 -8.87 1.05
N GLU A 148 -1.06 -7.55 0.87
CA GLU A 148 -0.26 -6.85 -0.13
C GLU A 148 1.24 -6.84 0.25
N CYS A 149 1.57 -6.67 1.54
CA CYS A 149 2.95 -6.78 2.02
C CYS A 149 3.55 -8.17 1.77
N MET A 150 2.74 -9.21 2.00
CA MET A 150 3.13 -10.60 1.75
C MET A 150 3.33 -10.87 0.25
N ALA A 151 2.39 -10.42 -0.59
CA ALA A 151 2.49 -10.55 -2.05
C ALA A 151 3.75 -9.85 -2.60
N MET A 152 4.03 -8.63 -2.11
CA MET A 152 5.24 -7.92 -2.50
C MET A 152 6.51 -8.61 -1.99
N SER A 153 6.50 -9.17 -0.78
CA SER A 153 7.63 -9.94 -0.25
C SER A 153 7.95 -11.16 -1.12
N ILE A 154 6.90 -11.89 -1.55
CA ILE A 154 7.03 -13.00 -2.49
C ILE A 154 7.62 -12.51 -3.81
N GLN A 155 7.15 -11.38 -4.35
CA GLN A 155 7.71 -10.79 -5.56
C GLN A 155 9.22 -10.47 -5.42
N VAL A 156 9.63 -9.86 -4.30
CA VAL A 156 11.05 -9.57 -4.04
C VAL A 156 11.86 -10.86 -3.92
N LEU A 157 11.37 -11.88 -3.20
CA LEU A 157 12.07 -13.16 -3.07
C LEU A 157 12.21 -13.89 -4.40
N LEU A 158 11.19 -13.83 -5.26
CA LEU A 158 11.26 -14.39 -6.61
C LEU A 158 12.27 -13.64 -7.48
N SER A 159 12.38 -12.32 -7.35
CA SER A 159 13.40 -11.53 -8.06
C SER A 159 14.84 -11.87 -7.63
N LEU A 160 15.01 -12.48 -6.46
CA LEU A 160 16.28 -12.97 -5.92
C LEU A 160 16.54 -14.46 -6.23
N ASP A 161 15.70 -15.09 -7.06
CA ASP A 161 15.71 -16.54 -7.33
C ASP A 161 15.55 -17.42 -6.07
N ARG A 162 15.04 -16.86 -4.96
CA ARG A 162 14.81 -17.54 -3.67
C ARG A 162 13.41 -18.15 -3.59
N VAL A 163 13.12 -19.04 -4.56
CA VAL A 163 11.83 -19.76 -4.66
C VAL A 163 11.54 -20.60 -3.40
N ASP A 164 12.59 -21.06 -2.71
CA ASP A 164 12.52 -21.80 -1.46
C ASP A 164 11.86 -21.00 -0.34
N LEU A 165 12.21 -19.71 -0.21
CA LEU A 165 11.62 -18.80 0.77
C LEU A 165 10.27 -18.27 0.32
N ALA A 166 10.10 -18.03 -0.98
CA ALA A 166 8.84 -17.55 -1.55
C ALA A 166 7.68 -18.51 -1.28
N ARG A 167 7.92 -19.83 -1.26
CA ARG A 167 6.89 -20.85 -0.98
C ARG A 167 6.44 -20.87 0.49
N ARG A 168 7.22 -20.27 1.40
CA ARG A 168 7.00 -20.35 2.87
C ARG A 168 6.40 -19.08 3.48
N ASN A 169 6.33 -17.99 2.70
CA ASN A 169 5.60 -16.78 3.09
C ASN A 169 4.11 -17.01 2.89
#